data_AF-A0A7K2MU11-F1
#
_entry.id   AF-A0A7K2MU11-F1
#
_cell.length_a   1.000
_cell.length_b   1.000
_cell.length_c   1.000
_cell.angle_alpha   90.00
_cell.angle_beta   90.00
_cell.angle_gamma   90.00
#
_symmetry.space_group_name_H-M   'P 1'
#
loop_
_entity.id
_entity.type
_entity.pdbx_description
1 polymer ?
#
loop_
_entity_poly.entity_id
_entity_poly.type
_entity_poly.pdbx_seq_one_letter_code
_entity_poly.pdbx_strand_id
1 'polypeptide(L)'
;GEVAPVAGFDYDALHFLRRAYLLQVCGLPVTPVDELGGDYEQLLEMFESTAQQSHLVWHYDHAGAYVPVDFPHPLADDELLAGGGPLGSSHTLLRELEAVAPALGIDPANPPAPPQPPLGPTELEEPAVPAPYDASPFARERHVWLGLHAAATRSLAQGSMIVFS
;
A
#
# COMPACT_ATOMS: atom_id res chain seq x y z
N GLY A 1 3.97 -19.86 -11.14
CA GLY A 1 3.82 -20.24 -9.73
C GLY A 1 2.36 -20.12 -9.36
N GLU A 2 1.93 -20.72 -8.25
CA GLU A 2 0.58 -20.53 -7.74
C GLU A 2 0.43 -19.11 -7.17
N VAL A 3 -0.70 -18.45 -7.46
CA VAL A 3 -1.06 -17.13 -6.93
C VAL A 3 -2.08 -17.35 -5.82
N ALA A 4 -1.86 -16.71 -4.67
CA ALA A 4 -2.78 -16.79 -3.52
C ALA A 4 -3.17 -15.38 -3.08
N PRO A 5 -4.47 -15.09 -2.87
CA PRO A 5 -4.90 -13.80 -2.34
C PRO A 5 -4.34 -13.61 -0.92
N VAL A 6 -3.76 -12.43 -0.65
CA VAL A 6 -3.16 -12.10 0.66
C VAL A 6 -3.87 -10.93 1.32
N ALA A 7 -4.37 -9.98 0.53
CA ALA A 7 -5.11 -8.81 1.00
C ALA A 7 -6.09 -8.33 -0.08
N GLY A 8 -7.12 -7.61 0.33
CA GLY A 8 -8.04 -6.91 -0.58
C GLY A 8 -8.50 -5.60 0.07
N PHE A 9 -8.50 -4.52 -0.70
CA PHE A 9 -8.88 -3.19 -0.26
C PHE A 9 -9.31 -2.33 -1.46
N ASP A 10 -10.10 -1.29 -1.19
CA ASP A 10 -10.49 -0.33 -2.21
C ASP A 10 -9.34 0.63 -2.57
N TYR A 11 -9.46 1.21 -3.76
CA TYR A 11 -8.46 2.09 -4.35
C TYR A 11 -8.21 3.36 -3.52
N ASP A 12 -9.30 3.95 -3.01
CA ASP A 12 -9.25 5.17 -2.22
C ASP A 12 -8.51 4.94 -0.89
N ALA A 13 -8.73 3.80 -0.23
CA ALA A 13 -8.04 3.44 0.99
C ALA A 13 -6.52 3.32 0.76
N LEU A 14 -6.09 2.77 -0.38
CA LEU A 14 -4.66 2.74 -0.73
C LEU A 14 -4.10 4.15 -0.89
N HIS A 15 -4.83 5.05 -1.53
CA HIS A 15 -4.45 6.46 -1.67
C HIS A 15 -4.33 7.16 -0.32
N PHE A 16 -5.23 6.88 0.63
CA PHE A 16 -5.16 7.45 1.96
C PHE A 16 -3.93 6.98 2.75
N LEU A 17 -3.55 5.70 2.61
CA LEU A 17 -2.31 5.20 3.21
C LEU A 17 -1.08 5.89 2.59
N ARG A 18 -1.03 5.98 1.26
CA ARG A 18 0.07 6.65 0.53
C ARG A 18 0.17 8.13 0.91
N ARG A 19 -0.97 8.81 1.05
CA ARG A 19 -1.07 10.18 1.55
C ARG A 19 -0.49 10.31 2.95
N ALA A 20 -0.87 9.44 3.88
CA ALA A 20 -0.35 9.48 5.26
C ALA A 20 1.18 9.32 5.29
N TYR A 21 1.72 8.40 4.49
CA TYR A 21 3.18 8.22 4.37
C TYR A 21 3.85 9.45 3.75
N LEU A 22 3.29 10.02 2.68
CA LEU A 22 3.85 11.19 2.00
C LEU A 22 3.85 12.43 2.91
N LEU A 23 2.76 12.68 3.64
CA LEU A 23 2.71 13.74 4.66
C LEU A 23 3.83 13.56 5.70
N GLN A 24 3.97 12.34 6.22
CA GLN A 24 4.96 12.04 7.25
C GLN A 24 6.40 12.28 6.76
N VAL A 25 6.78 11.74 5.60
CA VAL A 25 8.16 11.86 5.09
C VAL A 25 8.50 13.29 4.68
N CYS A 26 7.50 14.08 4.28
CA CYS A 26 7.65 15.51 4.01
C CYS A 26 7.60 16.39 5.28
N GLY A 27 7.44 15.79 6.47
CA GLY A 27 7.40 16.52 7.74
C GLY A 27 6.11 17.32 7.96
N LEU A 28 5.04 16.98 7.25
CA LEU A 28 3.72 17.58 7.40
C LEU A 28 2.88 16.80 8.45
N PRO A 29 1.92 17.45 9.12
CA PRO A 29 1.02 16.75 10.02
C PRO A 29 0.20 15.67 9.30
N VAL A 30 0.25 14.43 9.79
CA VAL A 30 -0.61 13.35 9.30
C VAL A 30 -2.01 13.54 9.87
N THR A 31 -2.92 14.06 9.05
CA THR A 31 -4.33 14.27 9.42
C THR A 31 -5.22 13.22 8.76
N PRO A 32 -6.30 12.77 9.41
CA PRO A 32 -7.32 11.96 8.75
C PRO A 32 -7.88 12.63 7.50
N VAL A 33 -8.30 11.82 6.53
CA VAL A 33 -8.96 12.31 5.31
C VAL A 33 -10.40 12.69 5.63
N ASP A 34 -10.85 13.84 5.13
CA ASP A 34 -12.21 14.33 5.30
C ASP A 34 -13.18 13.73 4.25
N GLU A 35 -14.45 14.18 4.28
CA GLU A 35 -15.50 13.69 3.39
C GLU A 35 -15.36 14.16 1.93
N LEU A 36 -14.51 15.16 1.64
CA LEU A 36 -14.37 15.76 0.31
C LEU A 36 -13.32 15.09 -0.57
N GLY A 37 -12.69 14.02 -0.07
CA GLY A 37 -11.60 13.35 -0.77
C GLY A 37 -10.27 14.06 -0.50
N GLY A 38 -9.21 13.27 -0.28
CA GLY A 38 -7.93 13.79 0.17
C GLY A 38 -7.17 14.60 -0.89
N ASP A 39 -6.24 15.45 -0.44
CA ASP A 39 -5.28 16.22 -1.24
C ASP A 39 -4.12 15.37 -1.81
N TYR A 40 -4.32 14.07 -2.00
CA TYR A 40 -3.25 13.13 -2.35
C TYR A 40 -2.59 13.46 -3.70
N GLU A 41 -3.39 13.75 -4.74
CA GLU A 41 -2.86 14.13 -6.07
C GLU A 41 -2.05 15.43 -6.00
N GLN A 42 -2.52 16.42 -5.24
CA GLN A 42 -1.81 17.69 -5.04
C GLN A 42 -0.48 17.47 -4.30
N LEU A 43 -0.47 16.58 -3.31
CA LEU A 43 0.76 16.20 -2.61
C LEU A 43 1.75 15.48 -3.53
N LEU A 44 1.27 14.63 -4.44
CA LEU A 44 2.13 13.99 -5.45
C LEU A 44 2.77 15.02 -6.37
N GLU A 45 2.02 16.02 -6.83
CA GLU A 45 2.55 17.12 -7.64
C GLU A 45 3.57 17.96 -6.87
N MET A 46 3.27 18.31 -5.61
CA MET A 46 4.14 19.13 -4.77
C MET A 46 5.43 18.43 -4.34
N PHE A 47 5.37 17.11 -4.11
CA PHE A 47 6.46 16.32 -3.56
C PHE A 47 6.92 15.20 -4.50
N GLU A 48 6.80 15.41 -5.81
CA GLU A 48 7.09 14.41 -6.85
C GLU A 48 8.44 13.72 -6.65
N SER A 49 9.50 14.48 -6.41
CA SER A 49 10.85 13.95 -6.19
C SER A 49 10.97 13.02 -4.98
N THR A 50 10.15 13.25 -3.94
CA THR A 50 10.07 12.39 -2.75
C THR A 50 9.20 11.18 -3.03
N ALA A 51 8.07 11.37 -3.71
CA ALA A 51 7.19 10.30 -4.15
C ALA A 51 7.95 9.27 -4.97
N GLN A 52 8.69 9.70 -6.01
CA GLN A 52 9.50 8.86 -6.91
C GLN A 52 10.51 7.94 -6.21
N GLN A 53 10.93 8.27 -4.97
CA GLN A 53 11.88 7.46 -4.20
C GLN A 53 11.19 6.38 -3.35
N SER A 54 9.87 6.46 -3.18
CA SER A 54 9.10 5.60 -2.29
C SER A 54 8.49 4.41 -3.02
N HIS A 55 8.66 3.22 -2.46
CA HIS A 55 8.09 1.98 -2.99
C HIS A 55 6.60 1.89 -2.71
N LEU A 56 6.12 2.45 -1.60
CA LEU A 56 4.71 2.57 -1.28
C LEU A 56 3.98 3.57 -2.20
N VAL A 57 4.59 4.71 -2.50
CA VAL A 57 3.95 5.84 -3.21
C VAL A 57 4.13 5.77 -4.73
N TRP A 58 5.35 5.58 -5.24
CA TRP A 58 5.64 5.54 -6.67
C TRP A 58 5.44 4.14 -7.25
N HIS A 59 4.20 3.68 -7.15
CA HIS A 59 3.77 2.40 -7.65
C HIS A 59 2.36 2.56 -8.21
N TYR A 60 2.05 1.81 -9.26
CA TYR A 60 0.68 1.74 -9.73
C TYR A 60 -0.22 1.07 -8.67
N ASP A 61 -1.50 1.30 -8.76
CA ASP A 61 -2.51 0.77 -7.83
C ASP A 61 -3.16 -0.50 -8.37
N HIS A 62 -3.23 -0.62 -9.70
CA HIS A 62 -3.81 -1.75 -10.44
C HIS A 62 -2.77 -2.57 -11.21
N ALA A 63 -1.50 -2.16 -11.17
CA ALA A 63 -0.39 -2.78 -11.88
C ALA A 63 0.90 -2.61 -11.06
N GLY A 64 1.98 -3.20 -11.52
CA GLY A 64 3.28 -3.27 -10.87
C GLY A 64 3.41 -4.50 -10.00
N ALA A 65 4.59 -4.66 -9.41
CA ALA A 65 4.87 -5.76 -8.50
C ALA A 65 5.92 -5.39 -7.46
N TYR A 66 5.84 -6.03 -6.29
CA TYR A 66 6.92 -6.01 -5.31
C TYR A 66 7.70 -7.33 -5.34
N VAL A 67 9.01 -7.25 -5.49
CA VAL A 67 9.90 -8.41 -5.49
C VAL A 67 10.68 -8.51 -4.16
N PRO A 68 11.03 -9.73 -3.71
CA PRO A 68 11.78 -9.95 -2.46
C PRO A 68 13.29 -9.69 -2.66
N VAL A 69 13.62 -8.54 -3.23
CA VAL A 69 14.99 -8.07 -3.47
C VAL A 69 15.10 -6.66 -2.89
N ASP A 70 16.14 -6.39 -2.11
CA ASP A 70 16.37 -5.07 -1.53
C ASP A 70 17.05 -4.13 -2.54
N PHE A 71 16.40 -3.02 -2.84
CA PHE A 71 16.94 -1.96 -3.68
C PHE A 71 16.36 -0.60 -3.26
N PRO A 72 17.13 0.50 -3.43
CA PRO A 72 16.84 1.75 -2.75
C PRO A 72 15.62 2.49 -3.31
N HIS A 73 15.38 2.43 -4.63
CA HIS A 73 14.33 3.21 -5.29
C HIS A 73 13.52 2.35 -6.27
N PRO A 74 12.21 2.60 -6.44
CA PRO A 74 11.39 1.90 -7.43
C PRO A 74 12.02 1.92 -8.82
N LEU A 75 11.87 0.81 -9.55
CA LEU A 75 12.32 0.71 -10.94
C LEU A 75 11.13 0.99 -11.87
N ALA A 76 11.27 1.99 -12.73
CA ALA A 76 10.20 2.46 -13.61
C ALA A 76 10.78 2.94 -14.96
N ASP A 77 11.32 2.02 -15.75
CA ASP A 77 11.77 2.30 -17.11
C ASP A 77 10.64 2.08 -18.15
N ASP A 78 10.87 2.54 -19.39
CA ASP A 78 9.86 2.48 -20.45
C ASP A 78 9.36 1.05 -20.72
N GLU A 79 10.21 0.03 -20.56
CA GLU A 79 9.84 -1.37 -20.79
C GLU A 79 8.91 -1.89 -19.67
N LEU A 80 9.24 -1.60 -18.42
CA LEU A 80 8.40 -1.91 -17.27
C LEU A 80 7.06 -1.18 -17.34
N LEU A 81 7.08 0.11 -17.68
CA LEU A 81 5.87 0.92 -17.78
C LEU A 81 4.94 0.48 -18.92
N ALA A 82 5.50 -0.01 -20.03
CA ALA A 82 4.71 -0.53 -21.15
C ALA A 82 4.08 -1.90 -20.90
N GLY A 83 4.69 -2.72 -20.03
CA GLY A 83 4.24 -4.09 -19.77
C GLY A 83 3.39 -4.26 -18.52
N GLY A 84 3.97 -3.91 -17.36
CA GLY A 84 3.49 -4.37 -16.08
C GLY A 84 3.50 -3.35 -14.96
N GLY A 85 4.01 -2.14 -15.17
CA GLY A 85 4.14 -1.09 -14.15
C GLY A 85 5.46 -1.13 -13.37
N PRO A 86 5.67 -0.17 -12.45
CA PRO A 86 6.90 -0.10 -11.66
C PRO A 86 7.17 -1.37 -10.83
N LEU A 87 8.44 -1.67 -10.60
CA LEU A 87 8.86 -2.70 -9.64
C LEU A 87 9.30 -2.07 -8.33
N GLY A 88 8.66 -2.50 -7.25
CA GLY A 88 9.03 -2.16 -5.88
C GLY A 88 9.79 -3.28 -5.17
N SER A 89 10.45 -2.93 -4.08
CA SER A 89 11.13 -3.84 -3.17
C SER A 89 10.21 -4.18 -2.01
N SER A 90 9.95 -5.46 -1.75
CA SER A 90 9.20 -5.89 -0.56
C SER A 90 9.94 -5.54 0.74
N HIS A 91 11.28 -5.44 0.71
CA HIS A 91 12.08 -5.01 1.87
C HIS A 91 11.86 -3.53 2.17
N THR A 92 11.93 -2.68 1.15
CA THR A 92 11.73 -1.24 1.35
C THR A 92 10.27 -0.92 1.64
N LEU A 93 9.33 -1.54 0.92
CA LEU A 93 7.89 -1.43 1.23
C LEU A 93 7.61 -1.72 2.71
N LEU A 94 8.17 -2.81 3.27
CA LEU A 94 7.98 -3.14 4.68
C LEU A 94 8.51 -2.05 5.60
N ARG A 95 9.71 -1.51 5.34
CA ARG A 95 10.29 -0.41 6.12
C ARG A 95 9.43 0.86 6.06
N GLU A 96 8.87 1.19 4.91
CA GLU A 96 8.00 2.35 4.72
C GLU A 96 6.67 2.19 5.46
N LEU A 97 6.09 0.99 5.41
CA LEU A 97 4.91 0.63 6.20
C LEU A 97 5.21 0.75 7.70
N GLU A 98 6.28 0.14 8.19
CA GLU A 98 6.68 0.22 9.60
C GLU A 98 6.92 1.68 10.04
N ALA A 99 7.45 2.52 9.16
CA ALA A 99 7.67 3.94 9.45
C ALA A 99 6.36 4.72 9.66
N VAL A 100 5.32 4.50 8.84
CA VAL A 100 4.03 5.21 8.98
C VAL A 100 3.09 4.61 10.03
N ALA A 101 3.32 3.36 10.44
CA ALA A 101 2.45 2.64 11.38
C ALA A 101 2.10 3.47 12.66
N PRO A 102 3.06 4.12 13.34
CA PRO A 102 2.77 4.92 14.52
C PRO A 102 1.83 6.10 14.26
N ALA A 103 1.93 6.75 13.09
CA ALA A 103 1.03 7.86 12.73
C ALA A 103 -0.42 7.38 12.52
N LEU A 104 -0.62 6.10 12.18
CA LEU A 104 -1.91 5.44 12.05
C LEU A 104 -2.39 4.77 13.36
N GLY A 105 -1.63 4.92 14.44
CA GLY A 105 -1.89 4.25 15.73
C GLY A 105 -1.71 2.74 15.68
N ILE A 106 -0.79 2.23 14.85
CA ILE A 106 -0.41 0.81 14.76
C ILE A 106 0.95 0.63 15.44
N ASP A 107 1.06 -0.41 16.27
CA ASP A 107 2.36 -0.91 16.73
C ASP A 107 2.92 -1.88 15.67
N PRO A 108 3.99 -1.52 14.92
CA PRO A 108 4.52 -2.38 13.87
C PRO A 108 5.18 -3.66 14.42
N ALA A 109 5.61 -3.68 15.70
CA ALA A 109 6.20 -4.87 16.31
C ALA A 109 5.15 -5.89 16.75
N ASN A 110 3.89 -5.45 16.91
CA ASN A 110 2.77 -6.28 17.28
C ASN A 110 1.47 -5.78 16.61
N PRO A 111 1.40 -5.86 15.27
CA PRO A 111 0.26 -5.33 14.55
C PRO A 111 -1.00 -6.17 14.85
N PRO A 112 -2.19 -5.56 14.76
CA PRO A 112 -3.45 -6.31 14.75
C PRO A 112 -3.44 -7.42 13.69
N ALA A 113 -4.33 -8.40 13.85
CA ALA A 113 -4.49 -9.42 12.82
C ALA A 113 -4.94 -8.78 11.50
N PRO A 114 -4.34 -9.15 10.36
CA PRO A 114 -4.77 -8.62 9.08
C PRO A 114 -6.20 -9.06 8.75
N PRO A 115 -6.93 -8.26 7.96
CA PRO A 115 -8.23 -8.66 7.46
C PRO A 115 -8.12 -9.98 6.68
N GLN A 116 -9.16 -10.81 6.71
CA GLN A 116 -9.17 -12.03 5.90
C GLN A 116 -9.11 -11.64 4.42
N PRO A 117 -8.26 -12.31 3.62
CA PRO A 117 -8.24 -12.09 2.18
C PRO A 117 -9.60 -12.45 1.59
N PRO A 118 -10.01 -11.78 0.51
CA PRO A 118 -11.23 -12.18 -0.21
C PRO A 118 -11.08 -13.63 -0.70
N LEU A 119 -12.19 -14.38 -0.68
CA LEU A 119 -12.22 -15.78 -1.13
C LEU A 119 -11.90 -15.94 -2.61
N GLY A 120 -12.14 -14.87 -3.39
CA GLY A 120 -11.86 -14.77 -4.81
C GLY A 120 -12.17 -13.35 -5.30
N PRO A 121 -11.90 -13.06 -6.58
CA PRO A 121 -12.34 -11.81 -7.19
C PRO A 121 -13.87 -11.71 -7.18
N THR A 122 -14.39 -10.49 -7.01
CA THR A 122 -15.82 -10.21 -7.13
C THR A 122 -16.25 -10.22 -8.59
N GLU A 123 -17.36 -10.87 -8.90
CA GLU A 123 -18.01 -10.75 -10.22
C GLU A 123 -18.66 -9.36 -10.37
N LEU A 124 -18.94 -8.94 -11.62
CA LEU A 124 -19.55 -7.64 -11.93
C LEU A 124 -20.87 -7.36 -11.18
N GLU A 125 -21.62 -8.41 -10.84
CA GLU A 125 -22.90 -8.32 -10.14
C GLU A 125 -22.77 -8.49 -8.61
N GLU A 126 -21.58 -8.85 -8.13
CA GLU A 126 -21.32 -9.10 -6.71
C GLU A 126 -20.65 -7.87 -6.08
N PRO A 127 -21.35 -7.16 -5.18
CA PRO A 127 -20.72 -6.07 -4.45
C PRO A 127 -19.62 -6.62 -3.54
N ALA A 128 -18.46 -5.95 -3.54
CA ALA A 128 -17.40 -6.26 -2.59
C ALA A 128 -17.93 -6.20 -1.15
N VAL A 129 -17.60 -7.22 -0.35
CA VAL A 129 -17.94 -7.22 1.07
C VAL A 129 -17.26 -6.01 1.72
N PRO A 130 -18.01 -5.12 2.39
CA PRO A 130 -17.42 -3.97 3.04
C PRO A 130 -16.34 -4.40 4.03
N ALA A 131 -15.17 -3.79 3.95
CA ALA A 131 -14.11 -4.04 4.92
C ALA A 131 -14.62 -3.67 6.33
N PRO A 132 -14.41 -4.52 7.35
CA PRO A 132 -14.78 -4.20 8.72
C PRO A 132 -13.79 -3.16 9.26
N TYR A 133 -14.09 -1.88 9.02
CA TYR A 133 -13.32 -0.77 9.55
C TYR A 133 -13.50 -0.66 11.07
N ASP A 134 -12.39 -0.43 11.79
CA ASP A 134 -12.44 -0.12 13.21
C ASP A 134 -12.94 1.32 13.44
N ALA A 135 -13.08 1.73 14.70
CA ALA A 135 -13.53 3.08 15.06
C ALA A 135 -12.44 4.16 14.89
N SER A 136 -11.27 3.82 14.35
CA SER A 136 -10.18 4.78 14.15
C SER A 136 -10.55 5.80 13.09
N PRO A 137 -10.13 7.07 13.22
CA PRO A 137 -10.21 8.01 12.11
C PRO A 137 -9.34 7.59 10.90
N PHE A 138 -8.41 6.65 11.09
CA PHE A 138 -7.55 6.07 10.05
C PHE A 138 -7.95 4.64 9.67
N ALA A 139 -9.21 4.24 9.87
CA ALA A 139 -9.60 2.83 9.72
C ALA A 139 -9.33 2.27 8.31
N ARG A 140 -9.45 3.09 7.27
CA ARG A 140 -9.19 2.73 5.86
C ARG A 140 -7.71 2.48 5.61
N GLU A 141 -6.87 3.40 6.07
CA GLU A 141 -5.42 3.33 5.98
C GLU A 141 -4.89 2.12 6.76
N ARG A 142 -5.43 1.87 7.96
CA ARG A 142 -5.07 0.73 8.80
C ARG A 142 -5.41 -0.60 8.14
N HIS A 143 -6.57 -0.70 7.48
CA HIS A 143 -6.97 -1.90 6.75
C HIS A 143 -5.98 -2.24 5.62
N VAL A 144 -5.61 -1.24 4.81
CA VAL A 144 -4.62 -1.40 3.73
C VAL A 144 -3.24 -1.71 4.29
N TRP A 145 -2.82 -0.99 5.33
CA TRP A 145 -1.53 -1.19 5.99
C TRP A 145 -1.37 -2.64 6.44
N LEU A 146 -2.39 -3.19 7.11
CA LEU A 146 -2.39 -4.57 7.59
C LEU A 146 -2.28 -5.57 6.45
N GLY A 147 -3.01 -5.34 5.35
CA GLY A 147 -2.96 -6.16 4.15
C GLY A 147 -1.59 -6.16 3.46
N LEU A 148 -1.04 -4.97 3.20
CA LEU A 148 0.27 -4.82 2.57
C LEU A 148 1.41 -5.32 3.47
N HIS A 149 1.33 -5.09 4.78
CA HIS A 149 2.31 -5.59 5.74
C HIS A 149 2.33 -7.12 5.76
N ALA A 150 1.16 -7.77 5.76
CA ALA A 150 1.06 -9.22 5.66
C ALA A 150 1.60 -9.75 4.33
N ALA A 151 1.31 -9.08 3.21
CA ALA A 151 1.83 -9.43 1.89
C ALA A 151 3.36 -9.29 1.81
N ALA A 152 3.93 -8.18 2.30
CA ALA A 152 5.37 -7.92 2.36
C ALA A 152 6.08 -8.95 3.23
N THR A 153 5.57 -9.20 4.45
CA THR A 153 6.14 -10.20 5.37
C THR A 153 6.14 -11.60 4.74
N ARG A 154 5.03 -12.00 4.10
CA ARG A 154 4.92 -13.29 3.42
C ARG A 154 5.86 -13.39 2.22
N SER A 155 5.93 -12.33 1.40
CA SER A 155 6.82 -12.20 0.24
C SER A 155 8.27 -12.44 0.65
N LEU A 156 8.73 -11.78 1.71
CA LEU A 156 10.08 -11.92 2.24
C LEU A 156 10.35 -13.31 2.85
N ALA A 157 9.38 -13.87 3.57
CA ALA A 157 9.52 -15.19 4.17
C ALA A 157 9.58 -16.34 3.13
N GLN A 158 8.89 -16.18 2.00
CA GLN A 158 8.74 -17.23 0.98
C GLN A 158 9.58 -17.00 -0.28
N GLY A 159 10.17 -15.81 -0.45
CA GLY A 159 10.82 -15.42 -1.70
C GLY A 159 9.83 -15.27 -2.86
N SER A 160 8.58 -14.86 -2.57
CA SER A 160 7.53 -14.66 -3.57
C SER A 160 7.34 -13.20 -3.93
N MET A 161 6.79 -12.95 -5.13
CA MET A 161 6.42 -11.61 -5.60
C MET A 161 4.99 -11.25 -5.15
N ILE A 162 4.74 -9.97 -4.91
CA ILE A 162 3.40 -9.41 -4.69
C ILE A 162 2.95 -8.77 -6.01
N VAL A 163 1.73 -9.07 -6.45
CA VAL A 163 1.12 -8.50 -7.66
C VAL A 163 -0.27 -7.96 -7.31
N PHE A 164 -0.69 -6.92 -8.03
CA PHE A 164 -2.05 -6.37 -7.97
C PHE A 164 -2.89 -6.96 -9.10
N SER A 165 -4.15 -7.29 -8.81
CA SER A 165 -5.09 -7.92 -9.74
C SER A 165 -6.52 -7.52 -9.45
#